data_AF-A0A7J4FZ89-F1
#
_entry.id   AF-A0A7J4FZ89-F1
#
_cell.length_a   1.000
_cell.length_b   1.000
_cell.length_c   1.000
_cell.angle_alpha   90.00
_cell.angle_beta   90.00
_cell.angle_gamma   90.00
#
_symmetry.space_group_name_H-M   'P 1'
#
loop_
_entity.id
_entity.type
_entity.pdbx_description
1 polymer ?
#
loop_
_entity_poly.entity_id
_entity_poly.type
_entity_poly.pdbx_seq_one_letter_code
_entity_poly.pdbx_strand_id
1 'polypeptide(L)' 'MSVIAKITDKSVTFQLKVVKYSIVLFHQITGTQFLRAIGVVKMRGSSHTESLHPMAITENGIVILREPFSEEFKIQ' A
#
# COMPACT_ATOMS: atom_id res chain seq x y z
N MET A 1 -6.26 19.35 -9.79
CA MET A 1 -5.92 17.92 -9.78
C MET A 1 -5.35 17.62 -8.40
N SER A 2 -6.01 16.83 -7.56
CA SER A 2 -5.54 16.62 -6.19
C SER A 2 -5.72 15.17 -5.74
N VAL A 3 -4.65 14.65 -5.15
CA VAL A 3 -4.64 13.46 -4.30
C VAL A 3 -4.33 13.97 -2.91
N ILE A 4 -5.21 13.72 -1.95
CA ILE A 4 -5.02 14.13 -0.57
C ILE A 4 -5.00 12.84 0.26
N ALA A 5 -3.86 12.56 0.87
CA ALA A 5 -3.75 11.55 1.91
C ALA A 5 -3.90 12.26 3.26
N LYS A 6 -4.88 11.84 4.04
CA LYS A 6 -5.00 12.23 5.45
C LYS A 6 -4.40 11.11 6.28
N ILE A 7 -3.31 11.43 6.97
CA ILE A 7 -2.64 10.50 7.88
C ILE A 7 -3.17 10.81 9.27
N THR A 8 -3.80 9.83 9.88
CA THR A 8 -4.18 9.83 11.29
C THR A 8 -3.43 8.72 11.98
N ASP A 9 -3.25 8.87 13.29
CA ASP A 9 -2.56 7.94 14.21
C ASP A 9 -3.28 6.59 14.40
N LYS A 10 -4.20 6.24 13.47
CA LYS A 10 -5.10 5.06 13.44
C LYS A 10 -5.58 4.67 12.04
N SER A 11 -5.18 5.38 10.99
CA SER A 11 -5.57 5.08 9.60
C SER A 11 -4.99 6.10 8.62
N VAL A 12 -4.77 5.65 7.38
CA VAL A 12 -4.48 6.52 6.25
C VAL A 12 -5.70 6.54 5.32
N THR A 13 -6.31 7.70 5.15
CA THR A 13 -7.47 7.87 4.25
C THR A 13 -7.05 8.57 2.97
N PHE A 14 -7.35 7.95 1.82
CA PHE A 14 -7.08 8.50 0.49
C PHE A 14 -8.34 9.13 -0.12
N GLN A 15 -8.27 10.40 -0.49
CA GLN A 15 -9.34 11.08 -1.23
C GLN A 15 -8.94 11.21 -2.71
N LEU A 16 -9.44 10.29 -3.55
CA LEU A 16 -9.08 10.15 -4.97
C LEU A 16 -10.21 10.61 -5.91
N LYS A 17 -10.27 11.91 -6.21
CA LYS A 17 -11.36 12.49 -7.03
C LYS A 17 -11.25 12.20 -8.54
N VAL A 18 -10.10 12.48 -9.15
CA VAL A 18 -9.96 12.47 -10.63
C VAL A 18 -9.08 11.32 -11.14
N VAL A 19 -8.42 10.60 -10.24
CA VAL A 19 -7.44 9.56 -10.58
C VAL A 19 -8.15 8.28 -11.06
N LYS A 20 -7.68 7.73 -12.18
CA LYS A 20 -8.17 6.45 -12.76
C LYS A 20 -7.55 5.23 -12.08
N TYR A 21 -6.25 5.30 -11.81
CA TYR A 21 -5.43 4.21 -11.26
C TYR A 21 -4.53 4.73 -10.13
N SER A 22 -4.50 4.05 -8.99
CA SER A 22 -3.72 4.46 -7.82
C SER A 22 -3.16 3.25 -7.09
N ILE A 23 -1.88 3.33 -6.76
CA ILE A 23 -1.14 2.37 -5.95
C ILE A 23 -0.57 3.12 -4.75
N VAL A 24 -0.53 2.45 -3.60
CA VAL A 24 0.11 2.95 -2.38
C VAL A 24 1.40 2.17 -2.14
N LEU A 25 2.46 2.88 -1.78
CA LEU A 25 3.68 2.30 -1.22
C LEU A 25 3.69 2.63 0.27
N PHE A 26 3.82 1.61 1.09
CA PHE A 26 3.82 1.70 2.54
C PHE A 26 5.21 1.37 3.07
N HIS A 27 5.64 2.14 4.07
CA HIS A 27 6.90 1.92 4.77
C HIS A 27 6.69 2.18 6.25
N GLN A 28 7.00 1.18 7.09
CA GLN A 28 6.92 1.27 8.54
C GLN A 28 8.18 0.69 9.17
N ILE A 29 8.61 1.29 10.28
CA ILE A 29 9.69 0.77 11.11
C ILE A 29 9.04 0.05 12.29
N THR A 30 9.31 -1.25 12.42
CA THR A 30 8.84 -2.06 13.55
C THR A 30 10.05 -2.59 14.29
N GLY A 31 10.41 -1.95 15.40
CA GLY A 31 11.64 -2.23 16.13
C GLY A 31 12.87 -1.96 15.25
N THR A 32 13.60 -3.01 14.90
CA THR A 32 14.80 -2.94 14.04
C THR A 32 14.53 -3.32 12.57
N GLN A 33 13.29 -3.67 12.23
CA GLN A 33 12.92 -4.14 10.90
C GLN A 33 12.19 -3.06 10.12
N PHE A 34 12.54 -2.93 8.84
CA PHE A 34 11.84 -2.08 7.89
C PHE A 34 10.82 -2.93 7.13
N LEU A 35 9.54 -2.65 7.34
CA LEU A 35 8.46 -3.24 6.58
C LEU A 35 8.15 -2.34 5.38
N ARG A 36 8.22 -2.92 4.18
CA ARG A 36 7.79 -2.29 2.93
C ARG A 36 6.65 -3.09 2.32
N ALA A 37 5.60 -2.41 1.92
CA ALA A 37 4.44 -3.03 1.30
C ALA A 37 3.88 -2.19 0.15
N ILE A 38 3.13 -2.85 -0.73
CA ILE A 38 2.45 -2.23 -1.87
C ILE A 38 0.99 -2.67 -1.88
N GLY A 39 0.09 -1.76 -2.21
CA GLY A 39 -1.34 -2.05 -2.34
C GLY A 39 -1.96 -1.28 -3.49
N VAL A 40 -3.02 -1.83 -4.08
CA VAL A 40 -3.79 -1.15 -5.12
C VAL A 40 -4.98 -0.48 -4.46
N VAL A 41 -5.03 0.85 -4.50
CA VAL A 41 -6.11 1.64 -3.87
C VAL A 41 -7.26 1.88 -4.87
N LYS A 42 -6.94 1.91 -6.16
CA LYS A 42 -7.93 2.14 -7.20
C LYS A 42 -7.46 1.57 -8.53
N MET A 43 -8.28 0.70 -9.13
CA MET A 43 -8.15 0.27 -10.52
C MET A 43 -9.53 0.33 -11.19
N ARG A 44 -9.67 1.10 -12.28
CA ARG A 44 -10.90 1.14 -13.08
C ARG A 44 -10.84 0.13 -14.22
N GLY A 45 -11.91 -0.66 -14.39
CA GLY A 45 -12.02 -1.62 -15.48
C GLY A 45 -11.34 -2.97 -15.22
N SER A 46 -10.82 -3.19 -14.01
CA SER A 46 -10.36 -4.51 -13.58
C SER A 46 -10.60 -4.69 -12.08
N SER A 47 -10.89 -5.93 -11.66
CA SER A 47 -10.78 -6.30 -10.26
C SER A 47 -9.32 -6.27 -9.82
N HIS A 48 -9.09 -5.97 -8.55
CA HIS A 48 -7.78 -5.97 -7.92
C HIS A 48 -7.94 -6.42 -6.47
N THR A 49 -6.82 -6.86 -5.89
CA THR A 49 -6.73 -7.16 -4.46
C THR A 49 -6.76 -5.87 -3.65
N GLU A 50 -7.52 -5.87 -2.55
CA GLU A 50 -7.55 -4.78 -1.56
C GLU A 50 -6.47 -4.97 -0.46
N SER A 51 -5.68 -6.04 -0.54
CA SER A 51 -4.66 -6.37 0.45
C SER A 51 -3.32 -5.67 0.19
N LEU A 52 -2.54 -5.49 1.26
CA LEU A 52 -1.14 -5.07 1.18
C LEU A 52 -0.25 -6.29 0.98
N HIS A 53 0.59 -6.20 -0.05
CA HIS A 53 1.58 -7.21 -0.37
C HIS A 53 2.96 -6.75 0.09
N PRO A 54 3.73 -7.57 0.82
CA PRO A 54 5.10 -7.24 1.16
C PRO A 54 5.94 -7.04 -0.10
N MET A 55 6.90 -6.12 -0.05
CA MET A 55 7.83 -5.90 -1.15
C MET A 55 9.27 -5.72 -0.67
N ALA A 56 10.20 -6.17 -1.49
CA ALA A 56 11.63 -5.92 -1.31
C ALA A 56 12.17 -5.09 -2.48
N ILE A 57 13.12 -4.23 -2.18
CA ILE A 57 13.95 -3.57 -3.19
C ILE A 57 15.27 -4.34 -3.19
N THR A 58 15.59 -4.94 -4.33
CA THR A 58 16.79 -5.74 -4.54
C THR A 58 17.65 -5.08 -5.61
N GLU A 59 18.86 -5.60 -5.84
CA GLU A 59 19.72 -5.15 -6.95
C GLU A 59 19.05 -5.35 -8.33
N ASN A 60 18.12 -6.31 -8.43
CA ASN A 60 17.36 -6.59 -9.64
C ASN A 60 16.02 -5.82 -9.71
N GLY A 61 15.79 -4.87 -8.80
CA GLY A 61 14.57 -4.07 -8.74
C GLY A 61 13.57 -4.52 -7.67
N ILE A 62 12.30 -4.18 -7.88
CA ILE A 62 11.20 -4.42 -6.93
C ILE A 62 10.68 -5.85 -7.07
N VAL A 63 10.66 -6.58 -5.95
CA VAL A 63 10.05 -7.90 -5.84
C VAL A 63 8.83 -7.79 -4.93
N ILE A 64 7.65 -8.17 -5.43
CA ILE A 64 6.40 -8.20 -4.67
C ILE A 64 6.11 -9.65 -4.28
N LEU A 65 5.91 -9.90 -3.00
CA LEU A 65 5.52 -11.23 -2.52
C LEU A 65 4.03 -11.45 -2.78
N ARG A 66 3.68 -12.63 -3.31
CA ARG A 66 2.31 -12.96 -3.69
C ARG A 66 1.37 -13.04 -2.49
N GLU A 67 1.83 -13.64 -1.42
CA GLU A 67 1.03 -13.77 -0.21
C GLU A 67 0.93 -12.41 0.48
N PRO A 68 -0.30 -11.93 0.73
CA PRO A 68 -0.49 -10.74 1.54
C PRO A 68 -0.09 -11.03 2.98
N PHE A 69 0.06 -9.99 3.79
CA PHE A 69 0.22 -10.19 5.24
C PHE A 69 -1.01 -10.95 5.79
N SER A 70 -0.78 -12.07 6.48
CA SER A 70 -1.81 -13.05 6.84
C SER A 70 -2.66 -12.70 8.06
N GLU A 71 -2.51 -11.51 8.63
CA GLU A 71 -3.28 -11.02 9.77
C GLU A 71 -3.59 -9.53 9.51
N GLU A 72 -4.78 -9.07 9.91
CA GLU A 72 -5.26 -7.69 9.72
C GLU A 72 -4.23 -6.66 10.19
N PHE A 73 -3.38 -6.17 9.29
CA PHE A 73 -2.77 -4.86 9.45
C PHE A 73 -3.91 -3.83 9.33
N LYS A 74 -4.69 -3.69 10.41
CA LYS A 74 -5.43 -2.46 10.63
C LYS A 74 -4.36 -1.39 10.66
N ILE A 75 -4.36 -0.57 9.63
CA ILE A 75 -3.55 0.65 9.56
C ILE A 75 -3.88 1.38 10.85
N GLN A 76 -3.00 1.27 11.82
CA GLN A 76 -3.12 1.91 13.12
C GLN A 76 -2.46 3.28 13.03
#